data_AF-A0A3N5V2R4-F1
#
_entry.id   AF-A0A3N5V2R4-F1
#
_cell.length_a   1.000
_cell.length_b   1.000
_cell.length_c   1.000
_cell.angle_alpha   90.00
_cell.angle_beta   90.00
_cell.angle_gamma   90.00
#
_symmetry.space_group_name_H-M   'P 1'
#
loop_
_entity.id
_entity.type
_entity.pdbx_description
1 polymer ?
#
loop_
_entity_poly.entity_id
_entity_poly.type
_entity_poly.pdbx_seq_one_letter_code
_entity_poly.pdbx_strand_id
1 'polypeptide(L)'
;MVNDDVDALFSLYEIYDRNRDSILWFLEDFKAKNYEEYKRKYHGTTKDRCHFIRVCGFFELSGTLVKRRLIDANLYFDVFNPNPFWQKAKPVIEGMRETRPFIYENFELLNQMKLKWAQKRTK
;
A
#
# COMPACT_ATOMS: atom_id res chain seq x y z
N MET A 1 -1.30 15.88 -26.64
CA MET A 1 -0.39 15.11 -25.77
C MET A 1 -1.26 14.43 -24.74
N VAL A 2 -1.27 13.11 -24.72
CA VAL A 2 -1.85 12.36 -23.60
C VAL A 2 -0.94 12.61 -22.40
N ASN A 3 -1.53 12.93 -21.25
CA ASN A 3 -0.76 13.19 -20.04
C ASN A 3 -0.49 11.84 -19.38
N ASP A 4 0.69 11.26 -19.60
CA ASP A 4 1.04 9.90 -19.14
C ASP A 4 0.81 9.72 -17.61
N ASP A 5 0.97 10.79 -16.81
CA ASP A 5 0.66 10.79 -15.39
C ASP A 5 -0.85 10.54 -15.10
N VAL A 6 -1.73 11.07 -15.95
CA VAL A 6 -3.20 10.90 -15.82
C VAL A 6 -3.60 9.47 -16.15
N ASP A 7 -3.04 8.89 -17.21
CA ASP A 7 -3.32 7.50 -17.59
C ASP A 7 -2.83 6.52 -16.52
N ALA A 8 -1.64 6.78 -15.95
CA ALA A 8 -1.11 6.01 -14.85
C ALA A 8 -1.99 6.14 -13.59
N LEU A 9 -2.48 7.35 -13.29
CA LEU A 9 -3.39 7.58 -12.17
C LEU A 9 -4.72 6.84 -12.35
N PHE A 10 -5.33 6.89 -13.54
CA PHE A 10 -6.55 6.13 -13.84
C PHE A 10 -6.32 4.63 -13.76
N SER A 11 -5.20 4.14 -14.29
CA SER A 11 -4.84 2.72 -14.19
C SER A 11 -4.70 2.26 -12.74
N LEU A 12 -4.05 3.08 -11.89
CA LEU A 12 -3.98 2.79 -10.45
C LEU A 12 -5.36 2.82 -9.79
N TYR A 13 -6.22 3.77 -10.17
CA TYR A 13 -7.58 3.84 -9.63
C TYR A 13 -8.41 2.62 -10.02
N GLU A 14 -8.33 2.16 -11.27
CA GLU A 14 -8.99 0.94 -11.72
C GLU A 14 -8.49 -0.30 -10.99
N ILE A 15 -7.17 -0.42 -10.76
CA ILE A 15 -6.61 -1.51 -9.98
C ILE A 15 -7.14 -1.46 -8.55
N TYR A 16 -7.15 -0.27 -7.94
CA TYR A 16 -7.64 -0.08 -6.57
C TYR A 16 -9.12 -0.47 -6.45
N ASP A 17 -9.96 0.01 -7.37
CA ASP A 17 -11.39 -0.24 -7.39
C ASP A 17 -11.73 -1.71 -7.66
N ARG A 18 -11.02 -2.35 -8.60
CA ARG A 18 -11.16 -3.80 -8.86
C ARG A 18 -10.80 -4.65 -7.65
N ASN A 19 -9.99 -4.12 -6.73
CA ASN A 19 -9.61 -4.78 -5.49
C ASN A 19 -10.34 -4.23 -4.26
N ARG A 20 -11.48 -3.53 -4.44
CA ARG A 20 -12.26 -2.91 -3.36
C ARG A 20 -12.59 -3.86 -2.20
N ASP A 21 -12.93 -5.12 -2.48
CA ASP A 21 -13.16 -6.12 -1.42
C ASP A 21 -11.91 -6.37 -0.57
N SER A 22 -10.73 -6.39 -1.20
CA SER A 22 -9.46 -6.53 -0.48
C SER A 22 -9.15 -5.30 0.37
N ILE A 23 -9.49 -4.11 -0.14
CA ILE A 23 -9.34 -2.85 0.58
C ILE A 23 -10.23 -2.81 1.82
N LEU A 24 -11.52 -3.16 1.67
CA LEU A 24 -12.47 -3.23 2.77
C LEU A 24 -12.03 -4.26 3.81
N TRP A 25 -11.68 -5.47 3.38
CA TRP A 25 -11.16 -6.50 4.28
C TRP A 25 -9.92 -6.03 5.05
N PHE A 26 -9.00 -5.32 4.40
CA PHE A 26 -7.78 -4.83 5.05
C PHE A 26 -8.08 -3.79 6.14
N LEU A 27 -9.08 -2.92 5.91
CA LEU A 27 -9.46 -1.87 6.85
C LEU A 27 -10.39 -2.38 7.97
N GLU A 28 -11.26 -3.35 7.68
CA GLU A 28 -12.27 -3.79 8.63
C GLU A 28 -11.91 -5.12 9.32
N ASP A 29 -11.36 -6.09 8.58
CA ASP A 29 -11.24 -7.48 9.04
C ASP A 29 -9.80 -7.91 9.35
N PHE A 30 -8.81 -7.25 8.76
CA PHE A 30 -7.41 -7.54 9.07
C PHE A 30 -7.06 -7.07 10.50
N LYS A 31 -6.79 -8.04 11.39
CA LYS A 31 -6.53 -7.84 12.83
C LYS A 31 -5.21 -8.45 13.33
N ALA A 32 -4.33 -8.95 12.45
CA ALA A 32 -3.04 -9.47 12.92
C ALA A 32 -2.18 -8.32 13.47
N LYS A 33 -1.66 -8.49 14.68
CA LYS A 33 -0.84 -7.45 15.35
C LYS A 33 0.66 -7.60 15.12
N ASN A 34 1.10 -8.74 14.59
CA ASN A 34 2.48 -9.08 14.33
C ASN A 34 2.56 -10.24 13.32
N TYR A 35 3.78 -10.56 12.87
CA TYR A 35 3.99 -11.59 11.86
C TYR A 35 3.60 -13.00 12.31
N GLU A 36 3.76 -13.35 13.59
CA GLU A 36 3.34 -14.66 14.11
C GLU A 36 1.82 -14.84 14.05
N GLU A 37 1.06 -13.83 14.47
CA GLU A 37 -0.40 -13.83 14.33
C GLU A 37 -0.83 -13.88 12.87
N TYR A 38 -0.14 -13.16 11.99
CA TYR A 38 -0.39 -13.20 10.56
C TYR A 38 -0.19 -14.61 10.01
N LYS A 39 0.93 -15.27 10.31
CA LYS A 39 1.20 -16.65 9.89
C LYS A 39 0.12 -17.59 10.41
N ARG A 40 -0.28 -17.47 11.67
CA ARG A 40 -1.30 -18.34 12.26
C ARG A 40 -2.67 -18.16 11.59
N LYS A 41 -3.15 -16.92 11.45
CA LYS A 41 -4.49 -16.60 10.94
C LYS A 41 -4.60 -16.69 9.41
N TYR A 42 -3.54 -16.37 8.68
CA TYR A 42 -3.56 -16.14 7.24
C TYR A 42 -2.49 -16.98 6.52
N HIS A 43 -2.40 -18.27 6.86
CA HIS A 43 -1.48 -19.21 6.22
C HIS A 43 -1.98 -19.70 4.86
N GLY A 44 -1.08 -20.33 4.09
CA GLY A 44 -1.41 -21.04 2.85
C GLY A 44 -1.92 -20.15 1.73
N THR A 45 -2.94 -20.61 1.02
CA THR A 45 -3.61 -19.91 -0.10
C THR A 45 -5.01 -19.44 0.28
N THR A 46 -5.20 -19.02 1.54
CA THR A 46 -6.48 -18.49 2.01
C THR A 46 -6.82 -17.17 1.29
N LYS A 47 -8.12 -16.92 1.05
CA LYS A 47 -8.61 -15.67 0.45
C LYS A 47 -8.08 -14.44 1.21
N ASP A 48 -8.08 -14.50 2.53
CA ASP A 48 -7.58 -13.46 3.44
C ASP A 48 -6.12 -13.11 3.19
N ARG A 49 -5.25 -14.12 3.03
CA ARG A 49 -3.85 -13.88 2.69
C ARG A 49 -3.72 -13.19 1.34
N CYS A 50 -4.53 -13.57 0.35
CA CYS A 50 -4.57 -12.92 -0.95
C CYS A 50 -5.02 -11.46 -0.87
N HIS A 51 -5.98 -11.12 0.00
CA HIS A 51 -6.37 -9.74 0.26
C HIS A 51 -5.20 -8.92 0.80
N PHE A 52 -4.49 -9.42 1.81
CA PHE A 52 -3.30 -8.74 2.34
C PHE A 52 -2.25 -8.47 1.24
N ILE A 53 -1.91 -9.51 0.46
CA ILE A 53 -0.90 -9.41 -0.61
C ILE A 53 -1.33 -8.40 -1.68
N ARG A 54 -2.60 -8.38 -2.07
CA ARG A 54 -3.12 -7.43 -3.07
C ARG A 54 -2.97 -5.99 -2.62
N VAL A 55 -3.35 -5.67 -1.38
CA VAL A 55 -3.26 -4.31 -0.85
C VAL A 55 -1.81 -3.87 -0.70
N CYS A 56 -0.95 -4.69 -0.10
CA CYS A 56 0.47 -4.37 0.02
C CYS A 56 1.14 -4.24 -1.36
N GLY A 57 0.79 -5.10 -2.31
CA GLY A 57 1.29 -5.06 -3.69
C GLY A 57 0.86 -3.80 -4.45
N PHE A 58 -0.39 -3.37 -4.27
CA PHE A 58 -0.87 -2.10 -4.85
C PHE A 58 -0.02 -0.93 -4.37
N PHE A 59 0.18 -0.78 -3.06
CA PHE A 59 0.97 0.34 -2.55
C PHE A 59 2.47 0.22 -2.83
N GLU A 60 3.00 -1.00 -2.99
CA GLU A 60 4.37 -1.22 -3.45
C GLU A 60 4.58 -0.74 -4.88
N LEU A 61 3.63 -1.05 -5.78
CA LEU A 61 3.61 -0.54 -7.15
C LEU A 61 3.52 0.98 -7.15
N SER A 62 2.54 1.54 -6.44
CA SER A 62 2.37 2.99 -6.34
C SER A 62 3.63 3.68 -5.81
N GLY A 63 4.25 3.12 -4.78
CA GLY A 63 5.52 3.61 -4.23
C GLY A 63 6.64 3.60 -5.25
N THR A 64 6.73 2.55 -6.07
CA THR A 64 7.72 2.45 -7.15
C THR A 64 7.51 3.56 -8.20
N LEU A 65 6.27 3.77 -8.66
CA LEU A 65 5.96 4.77 -9.68
C LEU A 65 6.26 6.19 -9.18
N VAL A 66 5.82 6.51 -7.96
CA VAL A 66 6.07 7.81 -7.33
C VAL A 66 7.57 8.03 -7.07
N LYS A 67 8.28 7.03 -6.54
CA LYS A 67 9.74 7.10 -6.31
C LYS A 67 10.52 7.36 -7.59
N ARG A 68 10.07 6.78 -8.72
CA ARG A 68 10.68 6.94 -10.04
C ARG A 68 10.21 8.19 -10.79
N ARG A 69 9.34 9.02 -10.19
CA ARG A 69 8.76 10.22 -10.79
C ARG A 69 8.01 9.94 -12.10
N LEU A 70 7.38 8.77 -12.18
CA LEU A 70 6.49 8.40 -13.28
C LEU A 70 5.04 8.86 -13.06
N ILE A 71 4.75 9.35 -11.85
CA ILE A 71 3.51 10.04 -11.49
C ILE A 71 3.90 11.14 -10.50
N ASP A 72 3.37 12.35 -10.69
CA ASP A 72 3.50 13.42 -9.69
C ASP A 72 2.97 12.98 -8.32
N ALA A 73 3.77 13.20 -7.29
CA ALA A 73 3.44 12.76 -5.94
C ALA A 73 2.23 13.52 -5.35
N ASN A 74 2.03 14.80 -5.71
CA ASN A 74 0.88 15.56 -5.21
C ASN A 74 -0.41 15.01 -5.83
N LEU A 75 -0.41 14.78 -7.15
CA LEU A 75 -1.52 14.17 -7.86
C LEU A 75 -1.90 12.81 -7.26
N TYR A 76 -0.90 11.94 -7.01
CA TYR A 76 -1.15 10.66 -6.34
C TYR A 76 -1.73 10.83 -4.93
N PHE A 77 -1.15 11.72 -4.11
CA PHE A 77 -1.57 11.89 -2.71
C PHE A 77 -2.90 12.65 -2.54
N ASP A 78 -3.36 13.35 -3.56
CA ASP A 78 -4.71 13.92 -3.63
C ASP A 78 -5.79 12.86 -3.79
N VAL A 79 -5.48 11.73 -4.46
CA VAL A 79 -6.43 10.62 -4.69
C VAL A 79 -6.28 9.52 -3.65
N PHE A 80 -5.05 9.12 -3.33
CA PHE A 80 -4.77 7.95 -2.51
C PHE A 80 -4.18 8.32 -1.15
N ASN A 81 -4.57 7.54 -0.12
CA ASN A 81 -4.02 7.65 1.22
C ASN A 81 -3.40 6.31 1.67
N PRO A 82 -2.08 6.13 1.52
CA PRO A 82 -1.40 4.90 1.95
C PRO A 82 -1.32 4.74 3.48
N ASN A 83 -1.51 5.81 4.25
CA ASN A 83 -1.16 5.82 5.67
C ASN A 83 -1.95 4.82 6.53
N PRO A 84 -3.29 4.73 6.45
CA PRO A 84 -4.06 3.77 7.27
C PRO A 84 -3.65 2.32 7.01
N PHE A 85 -3.34 2.00 5.75
CA PHE A 85 -2.89 0.67 5.34
C PHE A 85 -1.49 0.38 5.86
N TRP A 86 -0.57 1.34 5.76
CA TRP A 86 0.80 1.17 6.27
C TRP A 86 0.80 0.94 7.78
N GLN A 87 0.05 1.73 8.56
CA GLN A 87 -0.01 1.56 10.01
C GLN A 87 -0.45 0.15 10.42
N LYS A 88 -1.41 -0.42 9.70
CA LYS A 88 -1.87 -1.80 9.92
C LYS A 88 -0.88 -2.86 9.43
N ALA A 89 -0.26 -2.66 8.27
CA ALA A 89 0.62 -3.64 7.65
C ALA A 89 1.98 -3.72 8.35
N LYS A 90 2.47 -2.58 8.87
CA LYS A 90 3.84 -2.41 9.38
C LYS A 90 4.29 -3.52 10.33
N PRO A 91 3.57 -3.87 11.42
CA PRO A 91 4.05 -4.89 12.37
C PRO A 91 4.21 -6.29 11.75
N VAL A 92 3.43 -6.59 10.71
CA VAL A 92 3.54 -7.85 9.97
C VAL A 92 4.69 -7.80 8.97
N ILE A 93 4.81 -6.70 8.22
CA ILE A 93 5.88 -6.51 7.23
C ILE A 93 7.26 -6.50 7.92
N GLU A 94 7.40 -5.88 9.09
CA GLU A 94 8.65 -5.89 9.85
C GLU A 94 9.10 -7.31 10.20
N GLY A 95 8.19 -8.18 10.65
CA GLY A 95 8.54 -9.58 10.90
C GLY A 95 8.79 -10.39 9.62
N MET A 96 8.12 -10.08 8.50
CA MET A 96 8.45 -10.70 7.19
C MET A 96 9.89 -10.42 6.77
N ARG A 97 10.43 -9.24 7.14
CA ARG A 97 11.78 -8.80 6.75
C ARG A 97 12.92 -9.59 7.41
N GLU A 98 12.64 -10.40 8.43
CA GLU A 98 13.62 -11.36 8.97
C GLU A 98 14.14 -12.32 7.90
N THR A 99 13.29 -12.69 6.94
CA THR A 99 13.67 -13.60 5.83
C THR A 99 13.67 -12.91 4.46
N ARG A 100 12.97 -11.79 4.32
CA ARG A 100 12.86 -11.02 3.06
C ARG A 100 13.12 -9.53 3.31
N PRO A 101 14.39 -9.12 3.50
CA PRO A 101 14.74 -7.81 4.06
C PRO A 101 14.13 -6.59 3.35
N PHE A 102 13.93 -6.68 2.03
CA PHE A 102 13.45 -5.57 1.19
C PHE A 102 11.96 -5.66 0.84
N ILE A 103 11.20 -6.59 1.44
CA ILE A 103 9.79 -6.73 1.09
C ILE A 103 9.01 -5.46 1.48
N TYR A 104 8.22 -4.96 0.53
CA TYR A 104 7.36 -3.79 0.67
C TYR A 104 8.07 -2.48 1.08
N GLU A 105 9.34 -2.31 0.68
CA GLU A 105 10.11 -1.11 0.97
C GLU A 105 9.55 0.16 0.28
N ASN A 106 8.95 0.03 -0.90
CA ASN A 106 8.41 1.18 -1.61
C ASN A 106 7.05 1.59 -1.05
N PHE A 107 6.26 0.65 -0.51
CA PHE A 107 5.08 0.98 0.30
C PHE A 107 5.47 1.79 1.54
N GLU A 108 6.52 1.39 2.26
CA GLU A 108 7.04 2.15 3.40
C GLU A 108 7.45 3.58 2.99
N LEU A 109 8.27 3.69 1.95
CA LEU A 109 8.72 4.97 1.41
C LEU A 109 7.53 5.84 0.99
N LEU A 110 6.53 5.27 0.32
CA LEU A 110 5.33 5.98 -0.11
C LEU A 110 4.58 6.57 1.08
N ASN A 111 4.43 5.82 2.18
CA ASN A 111 3.84 6.34 3.40
C ASN A 111 4.68 7.47 4.02
N GLN A 112 6.01 7.34 4.05
CA GLN A 112 6.89 8.41 4.54
C GLN A 112 6.75 9.69 3.70
N MET A 113 6.66 9.55 2.37
CA MET A 113 6.41 10.67 1.46
C MET A 113 5.03 11.31 1.71
N LYS A 114 3.98 10.51 1.94
CA LYS A 114 2.65 11.01 2.30
C LYS A 114 2.66 11.83 3.58
N LEU A 115 3.35 11.36 4.63
CA LEU A 115 3.44 12.08 5.90
C LEU A 115 4.14 13.43 5.73
N LYS A 116 5.25 13.48 5.00
CA LYS A 116 5.95 14.74 4.67
C LYS A 116 5.10 15.68 3.83
N TRP A 117 4.36 15.14 2.87
CA TRP A 117 3.43 15.91 2.04
C TRP A 117 2.29 16.51 2.87
N ALA A 118 1.73 15.75 3.81
CA ALA A 118 0.62 16.20 4.66
C ALA A 118 1.06 17.35 5.58
N GLN A 119 2.27 17.28 6.16
CA GLN A 119 2.82 18.34 7.01
C GLN A 119 2.96 19.69 6.29
N LYS A 120 3.22 19.68 4.97
CA LYS A 120 3.31 20.91 4.15
C LYS A 120 1.95 21.54 3.84
N ARG A 121 0.86 20.78 4.01
CA ARG A 121 -0.51 21.22 3.74
C ARG A 121 -1.26 21.67 4.99
N THR A 122 -0.77 21.33 6.17
CA THR A 122 -1.31 21.85 7.43
C THR A 122 -1.00 23.35 7.51
N LYS A 123 -2.01 24.17 7.25
CA LYS A 123 -2.03 25.60 7.61
C LYS A 123 -2.26 25.76 9.09
#